data_AF-A0A4Z2D2D9-F1
#
_entry.id   AF-A0A4Z2D2D9-F1
#
_cell.length_a   1.000
_cell.length_b   1.000
_cell.length_c   1.000
_cell.angle_alpha   90.00
_cell.angle_beta   90.00
_cell.angle_gamma   90.00
#
_symmetry.space_group_name_H-M   'P 1'
#
loop_
_entity.id
_entity.type
_entity.pdbx_description
1 polymer ?
#
loop_
_entity_poly.entity_id
_entity_poly.type
_entity_poly.pdbx_seq_one_letter_code
_entity_poly.pdbx_strand_id
1 'polypeptide(L)'
;MSVVAGCRLKWSTSVGDIVKRTSALINYARSVYDKVASSEPATFESVVLPMSLFEAEYQTERNALDFPQHTFPSIALRDASCDATRKLSDVEVELEMRKDVFEKFVSVQERIDLSFSNEYRRYVNKKIQLGRRNGLHLDDDKRKVIEALNKEENQLCIDFNRALNEENTILEFTDEELTGCPADFIGGLKR
;
A
#
# COMPACT_ATOMS: atom_id res chain seq x y z
N MET A 1 -12.48 -20.63 8.97
CA MET A 1 -11.33 -21.24 8.26
C MET A 1 -11.75 -21.44 6.82
N SER A 2 -10.93 -21.00 5.84
CA SER A 2 -11.19 -21.27 4.42
C SER A 2 -11.23 -22.78 4.20
N VAL A 3 -12.24 -23.26 3.49
CA VAL A 3 -12.55 -24.68 3.29
C VAL A 3 -11.86 -25.24 2.02
N VAL A 4 -11.16 -24.38 1.27
CA VAL A 4 -10.56 -24.72 -0.02
C VAL A 4 -9.05 -24.85 0.15
N ALA A 5 -8.50 -25.99 -0.23
CA ALA A 5 -7.06 -26.25 -0.22
C ALA A 5 -6.31 -25.16 -1.02
N GLY A 6 -5.26 -24.58 -0.43
CA GLY A 6 -4.48 -23.50 -1.04
C GLY A 6 -5.05 -22.09 -0.84
N CYS A 7 -6.33 -21.92 -0.49
CA CYS A 7 -6.90 -20.61 -0.19
C CYS A 7 -6.62 -20.22 1.27
N ARG A 8 -5.66 -19.30 1.45
CA ARG A 8 -5.26 -18.77 2.76
C ARG A 8 -6.06 -17.53 3.20
N LEU A 9 -6.91 -16.97 2.34
CA LEU A 9 -7.74 -15.82 2.66
C LEU A 9 -8.74 -16.17 3.77
N LYS A 10 -8.83 -15.29 4.78
CA LYS A 10 -9.80 -15.40 5.87
C LYS A 10 -10.56 -14.10 5.96
N TRP A 11 -11.85 -14.14 5.62
CA TRP A 11 -12.74 -12.99 5.74
C TRP A 11 -13.13 -12.78 7.20
N SER A 12 -12.83 -11.58 7.72
CA SER A 12 -13.26 -11.19 9.07
C SER A 12 -14.78 -11.02 9.11
N THR A 13 -15.43 -11.50 10.16
CA THR A 13 -16.89 -11.34 10.35
C THR A 13 -17.24 -10.26 11.38
N SER A 14 -16.25 -9.55 11.92
CA SER A 14 -16.45 -8.49 12.92
C SER A 14 -15.42 -7.36 12.78
N VAL A 15 -15.82 -6.16 13.18
CA VAL A 15 -14.95 -4.96 13.22
C VAL A 15 -13.74 -5.18 14.13
N GLY A 16 -13.96 -5.75 15.32
CA GLY A 16 -12.88 -6.01 16.28
C GLY A 16 -11.82 -6.96 15.75
N ASP A 17 -12.21 -7.96 14.95
CA ASP A 17 -11.25 -8.88 14.32
C ASP A 17 -10.41 -8.19 13.25
N ILE A 18 -11.00 -7.33 12.41
CA ILE A 18 -10.27 -6.51 11.43
C ILE A 18 -9.21 -5.66 12.15
N VAL A 19 -9.63 -4.89 13.15
CA VAL A 19 -8.72 -3.99 13.91
C VAL A 19 -7.57 -4.78 14.54
N LYS A 20 -7.87 -5.90 15.20
CA LYS A 20 -6.86 -6.74 15.84
C LYS A 20 -5.87 -7.32 14.84
N ARG A 21 -6.35 -7.85 13.72
CA ARG A 21 -5.53 -8.46 12.66
C ARG A 21 -4.65 -7.41 11.98
N THR A 22 -5.17 -6.20 11.73
CA THR A 22 -4.38 -5.07 11.23
C THR A 22 -3.22 -4.74 12.17
N SER A 23 -3.48 -4.56 13.47
CA SER A 23 -2.42 -4.26 14.44
C SER A 23 -1.40 -5.40 14.55
N ALA A 24 -1.85 -6.66 14.53
CA ALA A 24 -0.96 -7.81 14.54
C ALA A 24 -0.07 -7.87 13.28
N LEU A 25 -0.64 -7.60 12.10
CA LEU A 25 0.10 -7.59 10.84
C LEU A 25 1.16 -6.49 10.80
N ILE A 26 0.82 -5.28 11.25
CA ILE A 26 1.75 -4.14 11.38
C ILE A 26 2.93 -4.52 12.28
N ASN A 27 2.64 -5.08 13.46
CA ASN A 27 3.69 -5.48 14.41
C ASN A 27 4.56 -6.60 13.86
N TYR A 28 3.96 -7.57 13.16
CA TYR A 28 4.70 -8.64 12.50
C TYR A 28 5.63 -8.08 11.42
N ALA A 29 5.12 -7.20 10.55
CA ALA A 29 5.89 -6.56 9.50
C ALA A 29 7.11 -5.82 10.05
N ARG A 30 6.93 -4.95 11.04
CA ARG A 30 8.03 -4.27 11.74
C ARG A 30 9.06 -5.26 12.29
N SER A 31 8.59 -6.33 12.96
CA SER A 31 9.48 -7.33 13.53
C SER A 31 10.33 -8.07 12.51
N VAL A 32 9.82 -8.32 11.29
CA VAL A 32 10.58 -8.95 10.21
C VAL A 32 11.63 -7.99 9.68
N TYR A 33 11.26 -6.73 9.44
CA TYR A 33 12.19 -5.70 9.00
C TYR A 33 13.31 -5.47 10.02
N ASP A 34 13.00 -5.44 11.32
CA ASP A 34 14.00 -5.30 12.39
C ASP A 34 14.96 -6.49 12.44
N LYS A 35 14.47 -7.70 12.24
CA LYS A 35 15.31 -8.91 12.14
C LYS A 35 16.24 -8.85 10.93
N VAL A 36 15.73 -8.42 9.78
CA VAL A 36 16.55 -8.27 8.56
C VAL A 36 17.60 -7.18 8.76
N ALA A 37 17.22 -6.03 9.30
CA ALA A 37 18.13 -4.91 9.59
C ALA A 37 19.25 -5.28 10.57
N SER A 38 18.97 -6.13 11.56
CA SER A 38 19.95 -6.60 12.55
C SER A 38 20.76 -7.82 12.10
N SER A 39 20.51 -8.37 10.90
CA SER A 39 21.19 -9.58 10.43
C SER A 39 22.68 -9.35 10.16
N GLU A 40 23.52 -10.16 10.81
CA GLU A 40 24.96 -10.22 10.57
C GLU A 40 25.47 -11.68 10.66
N PRO A 41 26.13 -12.21 9.60
CA PRO A 41 26.35 -11.58 8.30
C PRO A 41 25.06 -11.43 7.48
N ALA A 42 25.02 -10.42 6.60
CA ALA A 42 23.98 -10.28 5.59
C ALA A 42 24.17 -11.36 4.49
N THR A 43 23.24 -12.30 4.40
CA THR A 43 23.25 -13.41 3.43
C THR A 43 21.89 -13.57 2.78
N PHE A 44 21.79 -14.46 1.79
CA PHE A 44 20.51 -14.83 1.19
C PHE A 44 19.52 -15.35 2.24
N GLU A 45 19.99 -16.22 3.14
CA GLU A 45 19.17 -16.88 4.17
C GLU A 45 18.75 -15.92 5.29
N SER A 46 19.56 -14.90 5.60
CA SER A 46 19.26 -13.96 6.68
C SER A 46 18.48 -12.71 6.23
N VAL A 47 18.52 -12.38 4.93
CA VAL A 47 17.91 -11.16 4.37
C VAL A 47 16.84 -11.48 3.32
N VAL A 48 17.24 -12.17 2.25
CA VAL A 48 16.42 -12.29 1.03
C VAL A 48 15.28 -13.29 1.22
N LEU A 49 15.60 -14.48 1.71
CA LEU A 49 14.62 -15.54 1.95
C LEU A 49 13.53 -15.10 2.95
N PRO A 50 13.85 -14.65 4.17
CA PRO A 50 12.81 -14.26 5.14
C PRO A 50 11.96 -13.10 4.62
N MET A 51 12.55 -12.12 3.93
CA MET A 51 11.78 -11.02 3.33
C MET A 51 10.83 -11.52 2.23
N SER A 52 11.29 -12.39 1.33
CA SER A 52 10.43 -12.90 0.24
C SER A 52 9.25 -13.75 0.75
N LEU A 53 9.47 -14.53 1.81
CA LEU A 53 8.42 -15.34 2.43
C LEU A 53 7.43 -14.45 3.17
N PHE A 54 7.95 -13.47 3.92
CA PHE A 54 7.14 -12.47 4.60
C PHE A 54 6.24 -11.71 3.62
N GLU A 55 6.76 -11.26 2.48
CA GLU A 55 5.97 -10.48 1.51
C GLU A 55 4.79 -11.27 0.94
N ALA A 56 4.97 -12.56 0.69
CA ALA A 56 3.89 -13.44 0.24
C ALA A 56 2.80 -13.61 1.31
N GLU A 57 3.19 -13.78 2.58
CA GLU A 57 2.28 -13.89 3.71
C GLU A 57 1.56 -12.57 4.00
N TYR A 58 2.32 -11.48 4.01
CA TYR A 58 1.83 -10.12 4.28
C TYR A 58 0.78 -9.72 3.24
N GLN A 59 1.06 -9.93 1.95
CA GLN A 59 0.10 -9.57 0.90
C GLN A 59 -1.20 -10.36 1.02
N THR A 60 -1.13 -11.64 1.40
CA THR A 60 -2.33 -12.47 1.61
C THR A 60 -3.20 -11.92 2.73
N GLU A 61 -2.59 -11.57 3.87
CA GLU A 61 -3.34 -11.05 5.02
C GLU A 61 -3.83 -9.63 4.78
N ARG A 62 -3.00 -8.77 4.16
CA ARG A 62 -3.37 -7.41 3.72
C ARG A 62 -4.63 -7.45 2.84
N ASN A 63 -4.62 -8.29 1.80
CA ASN A 63 -5.76 -8.45 0.88
C ASN A 63 -7.04 -8.88 1.61
N ALA A 64 -6.91 -9.69 2.67
CA ALA A 64 -8.06 -10.11 3.46
C ALA A 64 -8.65 -8.97 4.33
N LEU A 65 -7.84 -7.95 4.63
CA LEU A 65 -8.19 -6.80 5.46
C LEU A 65 -8.65 -5.59 4.63
N ASP A 66 -8.11 -5.39 3.42
CA ASP A 66 -8.44 -4.26 2.54
C ASP A 66 -9.66 -4.53 1.65
N PHE A 67 -9.85 -5.75 1.15
CA PHE A 67 -10.89 -6.05 0.19
C PHE A 67 -12.34 -5.87 0.70
N PRO A 68 -12.65 -6.12 2.01
CA PRO A 68 -14.00 -5.95 2.52
C PRO A 68 -14.60 -4.56 2.27
N GLN A 69 -13.79 -3.49 2.22
CA GLN A 69 -14.27 -2.13 1.97
C GLN A 69 -15.04 -1.97 0.64
N HIS A 70 -14.79 -2.82 -0.35
CA HIS A 70 -15.41 -2.72 -1.66
C HIS A 70 -16.67 -3.56 -1.82
N THR A 71 -16.83 -4.62 -1.00
CA THR A 71 -17.79 -5.70 -1.31
C THR A 71 -18.70 -6.07 -0.15
N PHE A 72 -18.36 -5.73 1.10
CA PHE A 72 -19.16 -6.17 2.23
C PHE A 72 -20.45 -5.37 2.37
N PRO A 73 -21.58 -6.02 2.73
CA PRO A 73 -22.86 -5.33 2.86
C PRO A 73 -22.90 -4.40 4.09
N SER A 74 -22.14 -4.71 5.15
CA SER A 74 -22.10 -3.93 6.38
C SER A 74 -21.20 -2.69 6.25
N ILE A 75 -21.78 -1.50 6.47
CA ILE A 75 -21.03 -0.24 6.48
C ILE A 75 -19.92 -0.23 7.53
N ALA A 76 -20.21 -0.70 8.75
CA ALA A 76 -19.23 -0.74 9.83
C ALA A 76 -18.00 -1.62 9.50
N LEU A 77 -18.20 -2.72 8.77
CA LEU A 77 -17.09 -3.57 8.31
C LEU A 77 -16.30 -2.90 7.17
N ARG A 78 -16.99 -2.17 6.28
CA ARG A 78 -16.32 -1.41 5.22
C ARG A 78 -15.47 -0.28 5.82
N ASP A 79 -16.00 0.48 6.76
CA ASP A 79 -15.28 1.56 7.42
C ASP A 79 -14.05 1.03 8.17
N ALA A 80 -14.19 -0.08 8.89
CA ALA A 80 -13.06 -0.73 9.56
C ALA A 80 -11.97 -1.21 8.57
N SER A 81 -12.37 -1.65 7.38
CA SER A 81 -11.47 -2.08 6.30
C SER A 81 -10.79 -0.89 5.61
N CYS A 82 -11.49 0.24 5.40
CA CYS A 82 -10.90 1.51 4.97
C CYS A 82 -9.83 1.98 5.98
N ASP A 83 -10.15 1.96 7.27
CA ASP A 83 -9.24 2.33 8.35
C ASP A 83 -8.01 1.41 8.40
N ALA A 84 -8.21 0.10 8.23
CA ALA A 84 -7.13 -0.87 8.13
C ALA A 84 -6.21 -0.56 6.95
N THR A 85 -6.80 -0.27 5.78
CA THR A 85 -6.05 0.07 4.55
C THR A 85 -5.18 1.30 4.76
N ARG A 86 -5.72 2.36 5.37
CA ARG A 86 -4.94 3.57 5.70
C ARG A 86 -3.73 3.24 6.58
N LYS A 87 -3.94 2.51 7.67
CA LYS A 87 -2.86 2.11 8.60
C LYS A 87 -1.81 1.21 7.95
N LEU A 88 -2.23 0.33 7.04
CA LEU A 88 -1.32 -0.57 6.32
C LEU A 88 -0.49 0.19 5.27
N SER A 89 -1.10 1.15 4.56
CA SER A 89 -0.35 2.05 3.68
C SER A 89 0.67 2.89 4.44
N ASP A 90 0.32 3.41 5.62
CA ASP A 90 1.24 4.20 6.45
C ASP A 90 2.47 3.38 6.87
N VAL A 91 2.27 2.13 7.33
CA VAL A 91 3.40 1.27 7.72
C VAL A 91 4.22 0.83 6.50
N GLU A 92 3.61 0.65 5.33
CA GLU A 92 4.36 0.29 4.11
C GLU A 92 5.33 1.39 3.71
N VAL A 93 4.89 2.66 3.76
CA VAL A 93 5.77 3.80 3.51
C VAL A 93 6.89 3.86 4.56
N GLU A 94 6.57 3.67 5.84
CA GLU A 94 7.57 3.59 6.92
C GLU A 94 8.64 2.53 6.63
N LEU A 95 8.21 1.32 6.27
CA LEU A 95 9.08 0.16 6.05
C LEU A 95 9.89 0.28 4.76
N GLU A 96 9.31 0.82 3.68
CA GLU A 96 10.02 1.06 2.42
C GLU A 96 11.11 2.12 2.53
N MET A 97 11.06 2.98 3.56
CA MET A 97 12.06 4.01 3.83
C MET A 97 13.19 3.55 4.77
N ARG A 98 13.20 2.27 5.17
CA ARG A 98 14.22 1.66 6.04
C ARG A 98 15.57 1.52 5.34
N LYS A 99 16.44 2.53 5.51
CA LYS A 99 17.80 2.56 4.95
C LYS A 99 18.67 1.39 5.42
N ASP A 100 18.55 1.01 6.69
CA ASP A 100 19.25 -0.14 7.28
C ASP A 100 18.91 -1.46 6.56
N VAL A 101 17.63 -1.69 6.23
CA VAL A 101 17.22 -2.87 5.44
C VAL A 101 17.73 -2.77 3.99
N PHE A 102 17.65 -1.58 3.38
CA PHE A 102 18.19 -1.34 2.04
C PHE A 102 19.69 -1.68 1.94
N GLU A 103 20.48 -1.27 2.93
CA GLU A 103 21.92 -1.56 3.00
C GLU A 103 22.19 -3.07 3.07
N LYS A 104 21.37 -3.83 3.80
CA LYS A 104 21.48 -5.30 3.83
C LYS A 104 21.25 -5.92 2.45
N PHE A 105 20.26 -5.44 1.70
CA PHE A 105 20.05 -5.90 0.32
C PHE A 105 21.24 -5.56 -0.59
N VAL A 106 21.82 -4.36 -0.46
CA VAL A 106 23.02 -3.97 -1.20
C VAL A 106 24.20 -4.89 -0.87
N SER A 107 24.44 -5.19 0.42
CA SER A 107 25.49 -6.12 0.84
C SER A 107 25.28 -7.54 0.29
N VAL A 108 24.05 -8.02 0.20
CA VAL A 108 23.76 -9.35 -0.37
C VAL A 108 23.96 -9.38 -1.88
N GLN A 109 23.68 -8.28 -2.59
CA GLN A 109 23.87 -8.20 -4.04
C GLN A 109 25.32 -8.47 -4.46
N GLU A 110 26.31 -8.07 -3.64
CA GLU A 110 27.73 -8.32 -3.90
C GLU A 110 28.10 -9.81 -3.85
N ARG A 111 27.25 -10.64 -3.23
CA ARG A 111 27.51 -12.07 -2.96
C ARG A 111 26.59 -13.00 -3.74
N ILE A 112 25.54 -12.48 -4.37
CA ILE A 112 24.59 -13.27 -5.15
C ILE A 112 25.14 -13.49 -6.56
N ASP A 113 25.34 -14.75 -6.96
CA ASP A 113 25.95 -15.13 -8.24
C ASP A 113 25.02 -16.00 -9.09
N LEU A 114 25.55 -16.57 -10.19
CA LEU A 114 24.80 -17.41 -11.12
C LEU A 114 24.28 -18.74 -10.50
N SER A 115 24.70 -19.11 -9.30
CA SER A 115 24.16 -20.29 -8.60
C SER A 115 22.73 -20.06 -8.08
N PHE A 116 22.32 -18.81 -7.90
CA PHE A 116 20.95 -18.46 -7.51
C PHE A 116 20.02 -18.35 -8.73
N SER A 117 18.74 -18.63 -8.51
CA SER A 117 17.72 -18.53 -9.55
C SER A 117 17.67 -17.11 -10.16
N ASN A 118 17.33 -17.02 -11.45
CA ASN A 118 17.13 -15.74 -12.13
C ASN A 118 16.10 -14.87 -11.41
N GLU A 119 15.09 -15.49 -10.80
CA GLU A 119 14.04 -14.81 -10.05
C GLU A 119 14.58 -14.14 -8.78
N TYR A 120 15.36 -14.84 -7.95
CA TYR A 120 15.92 -14.25 -6.74
C TYR A 120 16.92 -13.13 -7.05
N ARG A 121 17.74 -13.30 -8.09
CA ARG A 121 18.63 -12.22 -8.54
C ARG A 121 17.86 -11.00 -9.00
N ARG A 122 16.78 -11.20 -9.76
CA ARG A 122 15.89 -10.11 -10.16
C ARG A 122 15.22 -9.45 -8.95
N TYR A 123 14.75 -10.24 -7.98
CA TYR A 123 14.12 -9.74 -6.77
C TYR A 123 15.06 -8.82 -5.98
N VAL A 124 16.28 -9.26 -5.70
CA VAL A 124 17.31 -8.42 -5.03
C VAL A 124 17.58 -7.14 -5.81
N ASN A 125 17.79 -7.25 -7.12
CA ASN A 125 18.01 -6.07 -7.98
C ASN A 125 16.83 -5.09 -7.94
N LYS A 126 15.60 -5.60 -7.88
CA LYS A 126 14.39 -4.76 -7.80
C LYS A 126 14.24 -4.09 -6.45
N LYS A 127 14.55 -4.77 -5.34
CA LYS A 127 14.58 -4.16 -4.01
C LYS A 127 15.56 -3.00 -3.93
N ILE A 128 16.77 -3.18 -4.48
CA ILE A 128 17.77 -2.12 -4.54
C ILE A 128 17.34 -0.99 -5.48
N GLN A 129 16.75 -1.31 -6.63
CA GLN A 129 16.23 -0.28 -7.55
C GLN A 129 15.15 0.58 -6.89
N LEU A 130 14.21 -0.03 -6.15
CA LEU A 130 13.16 0.68 -5.43
C LEU A 130 13.75 1.57 -4.31
N GLY A 131 14.65 1.02 -3.48
CA GLY A 131 15.32 1.82 -2.46
C GLY A 131 16.11 3.00 -3.04
N ARG A 132 16.70 2.84 -4.24
CA ARG A 132 17.35 3.95 -4.96
C ARG A 132 16.35 5.00 -5.44
N ARG A 133 15.18 4.59 -5.96
CA ARG A 133 14.10 5.53 -6.34
C ARG A 133 13.56 6.30 -5.14
N ASN A 134 13.53 5.67 -3.97
CA ASN A 134 13.17 6.29 -2.69
C ASN A 134 14.32 7.13 -2.08
N GLY A 135 15.47 7.24 -2.76
CA GLY A 135 16.59 8.06 -2.31
C GLY A 135 17.40 7.47 -1.15
N LEU A 136 17.23 6.19 -0.79
CA LEU A 136 17.91 5.60 0.39
C LEU A 136 19.44 5.52 0.27
N HIS A 137 19.94 5.54 -0.96
CA HIS A 137 21.36 5.62 -1.28
C HIS A 137 21.96 7.05 -1.19
N LEU A 138 21.12 8.07 -1.02
CA LEU A 138 21.54 9.47 -0.96
C LEU A 138 21.90 9.87 0.47
N ASP A 139 22.62 10.98 0.58
CA ASP A 139 22.91 11.64 1.84
C ASP A 139 21.62 12.19 2.50
N ASP A 140 21.71 12.46 3.80
CA ASP A 140 20.58 12.84 4.65
C ASP A 140 19.94 14.16 4.21
N ASP A 141 20.74 15.10 3.70
CA ASP A 141 20.25 16.40 3.26
C ASP A 141 19.38 16.27 2.00
N LYS A 142 19.82 15.48 1.01
CA LYS A 142 18.99 15.17 -0.17
C LYS A 142 17.73 14.39 0.19
N ARG A 143 17.80 13.47 1.17
CA ARG A 143 16.63 12.72 1.64
C ARG A 143 15.57 13.63 2.27
N LYS A 144 15.98 14.61 3.09
CA LYS A 144 15.05 15.62 3.64
C LYS A 144 14.37 16.44 2.54
N VAL A 145 15.09 16.78 1.47
CA VAL A 145 14.51 17.48 0.31
C VAL A 145 13.45 16.60 -0.38
N ILE A 146 13.75 15.32 -0.63
CA ILE A 146 12.78 14.38 -1.22
C ILE A 146 11.54 14.22 -0.32
N GLU A 147 11.74 14.08 0.99
CA GLU A 147 10.62 14.00 1.95
C GLU A 147 9.74 15.25 1.94
N ALA A 148 10.33 16.44 1.85
CA ALA A 148 9.60 17.70 1.75
C ALA A 148 8.80 17.79 0.44
N LEU A 149 9.41 17.44 -0.69
CA LEU A 149 8.75 17.43 -1.99
C LEU A 149 7.60 16.42 -2.05
N ASN A 150 7.79 15.21 -1.53
CA ASN A 150 6.73 14.20 -1.48
C ASN A 150 5.55 14.64 -0.60
N LYS A 151 5.81 15.35 0.51
CA LYS A 151 4.75 15.93 1.34
C LYS A 151 3.97 17.01 0.60
N GLU A 152 4.68 17.89 -0.11
CA GLU A 152 4.06 18.93 -0.94
C GLU A 152 3.22 18.32 -2.07
N GLU A 153 3.77 17.34 -2.79
CA GLU A 153 3.06 16.61 -3.86
C GLU A 153 1.78 15.95 -3.34
N ASN A 154 1.87 15.21 -2.22
CA ASN A 154 0.70 14.57 -1.62
C ASN A 154 -0.37 15.60 -1.24
N GLN A 155 0.02 16.74 -0.66
CA GLN A 155 -0.91 17.81 -0.29
C GLN A 155 -1.58 18.41 -1.54
N LEU A 156 -0.81 18.68 -2.60
CA LEU A 156 -1.35 19.17 -3.87
C LEU A 156 -2.34 18.19 -4.49
N CYS A 157 -2.05 16.88 -4.46
CA CYS A 157 -2.98 15.85 -4.94
C CYS A 157 -4.28 15.82 -4.12
N ILE A 158 -4.20 15.94 -2.79
CA ILE A 158 -5.38 16.00 -1.91
C ILE A 158 -6.21 17.25 -2.25
N ASP A 159 -5.56 18.41 -2.32
CA ASP A 159 -6.24 19.68 -2.58
C ASP A 159 -6.89 19.71 -3.97
N PHE A 160 -6.22 19.14 -4.98
CA PHE A 160 -6.76 19.00 -6.32
C PHE A 160 -8.01 18.11 -6.34
N ASN A 161 -7.95 16.92 -5.72
CA ASN A 161 -9.11 16.04 -5.65
C ASN A 161 -10.27 16.66 -4.85
N ARG A 162 -9.97 17.36 -3.75
CA ARG A 162 -10.98 18.08 -2.98
C ARG A 162 -11.66 19.16 -3.83
N ALA A 163 -10.88 19.97 -4.55
CA ALA A 163 -11.42 21.02 -5.41
C ALA A 163 -12.37 20.45 -6.48
N LEU A 164 -12.09 19.27 -7.04
CA LEU A 164 -12.98 18.61 -8.00
C LEU A 164 -14.22 17.99 -7.34
N ASN A 165 -14.08 17.37 -6.18
CA ASN A 165 -15.20 16.71 -5.50
C ASN A 165 -16.18 17.70 -4.85
N GLU A 166 -15.69 18.87 -4.44
CA GLU A 166 -16.49 19.95 -3.86
C GLU A 166 -17.01 20.93 -4.92
N GLU A 167 -16.63 20.74 -6.19
CA GLU A 167 -17.14 21.48 -7.34
C GLU A 167 -18.65 21.23 -7.47
N ASN A 168 -19.44 22.30 -7.45
CA ASN A 168 -20.89 22.24 -7.46
C ASN A 168 -21.53 23.33 -8.34
N THR A 169 -20.83 23.75 -9.39
CA THR A 169 -21.32 24.74 -10.35
C THR A 169 -22.61 24.24 -10.98
N ILE A 170 -23.66 25.04 -10.85
CA ILE A 170 -24.94 24.80 -11.49
C ILE A 170 -25.05 25.76 -12.67
N LEU A 171 -25.45 25.22 -13.82
CA LEU A 171 -25.86 26.00 -14.98
C LEU A 171 -27.38 25.90 -15.12
N GLU A 172 -28.02 27.04 -15.31
CA GLU A 172 -29.46 27.15 -15.48
C GLU A 172 -29.77 27.29 -16.97
N PHE A 173 -30.78 26.56 -17.43
CA PHE A 173 -31.24 26.53 -18.81
C PHE A 173 -32.77 26.59 -18.85
N THR A 174 -33.33 27.15 -19.92
CA THR A 174 -34.78 27.04 -20.17
C THR A 174 -35.14 25.70 -20.79
N ASP A 175 -36.44 25.35 -20.78
CA ASP A 175 -36.94 24.13 -21.41
C ASP A 175 -36.60 24.10 -22.92
N GLU A 176 -36.61 25.27 -23.59
CA GLU A 176 -36.24 25.39 -24.99
C GLU A 176 -34.74 25.12 -25.23
N GLU A 177 -33.87 25.54 -24.31
CA GLU A 177 -32.42 25.30 -24.40
C GLU A 177 -32.06 23.83 -24.15
N LEU A 178 -32.92 23.08 -23.46
CA LEU A 178 -32.79 21.63 -23.24
C LEU A 178 -33.52 20.79 -24.31
N THR A 179 -33.95 21.40 -25.43
CA THR A 179 -34.63 20.69 -26.51
C THR A 179 -33.75 19.56 -27.06
N GLY A 180 -34.32 18.34 -27.11
CA GLY A 180 -33.62 17.13 -27.56
C GLY A 180 -33.21 16.20 -26.41
N CYS A 181 -33.26 16.66 -25.17
CA CYS A 181 -33.12 15.81 -24.00
C CYS A 181 -34.39 14.95 -23.75
N PRO A 182 -34.26 13.70 -23.29
CA PRO A 182 -35.38 12.85 -22.90
C PRO A 182 -36.25 13.46 -21.77
N ALA A 183 -37.55 13.18 -21.79
CA ALA A 183 -38.49 13.73 -20.81
C ALA A 183 -38.25 13.22 -19.38
N ASP A 184 -37.81 11.97 -19.22
CA ASP A 184 -37.44 11.38 -17.93
C ASP A 184 -36.16 12.02 -17.35
N PHE A 185 -35.21 12.39 -18.21
CA PHE A 185 -34.04 13.17 -17.79
C PHE A 185 -34.47 14.56 -17.26
N ILE A 186 -35.24 15.32 -18.04
CA ILE A 186 -35.72 16.66 -17.62
C ILE A 186 -36.57 16.58 -16.35
N GLY A 187 -37.40 15.54 -16.23
CA GLY A 187 -38.21 15.29 -15.04
C GLY A 187 -37.41 14.99 -13.76
N GLY A 188 -36.15 14.53 -13.89
CA GLY A 188 -35.24 14.27 -12.79
C GLY A 188 -34.37 15.45 -12.37
N LEU A 189 -34.35 16.55 -13.13
CA LEU A 189 -33.59 17.75 -12.79
C LEU A 189 -34.25 18.51 -11.64
N LYS A 190 -33.43 19.13 -10.80
CA LYS A 190 -33.91 20.03 -9.74
C LYS A 190 -34.46 21.30 -10.39
N ARG A 191 -35.69 21.67 -10.03
CA ARG A 191 -36.36 22.91 -10.47
C ARG A 191 -36.15 24.05 -9.51
#